data_AF-A0A419J9X0-F1
#
_entry.id   AF-A0A419J9X0-F1
#
_cell.length_a   1.000
_cell.length_b   1.000
_cell.length_c   1.000
_cell.angle_alpha   90.00
_cell.angle_beta   90.00
_cell.angle_gamma   90.00
#
_symmetry.space_group_name_H-M   'P 1'
#
loop_
_entity.id
_entity.type
_entity.pdbx_description
1 polymer ?
#
loop_
_entity_poly.entity_id
_entity_poly.type
_entity_poly.pdbx_seq_one_letter_code
_entity_poly.pdbx_strand_id
1 'polypeptide(L)'
;MTKGDPVYLSDDDAVSSATSAQNCIGIATKTVASGEKCPVLIRGRVKVKAGGAITRGSAVYGADSNKRVVELEDQAVDESGTATYTIYYNRKLGTALESSTTADDLIFIFVGK
;
A
#
# COMPACT_ATOMS: atom_id res chain seq x y z
N MET A 1 7.94 10.83 -8.38
CA MET A 1 7.54 9.52 -7.81
C MET A 1 8.52 8.46 -8.26
N THR A 2 8.75 7.42 -7.47
CA THR A 2 9.73 6.36 -7.79
C THR A 2 9.02 5.05 -8.14
N LYS A 3 9.63 4.25 -9.02
CA LYS A 3 9.15 2.89 -9.30
C LYS A 3 9.04 2.08 -8.01
N GLY A 4 7.89 1.43 -7.81
CA GLY A 4 7.60 0.64 -6.62
C GLY A 4 6.85 1.39 -5.52
N ASP A 5 6.73 2.73 -5.61
CA ASP A 5 5.96 3.52 -4.65
C ASP A 5 4.48 3.15 -4.73
N PRO A 6 3.80 2.94 -3.59
CA PRO A 6 2.34 2.98 -3.52
C PRO A 6 1.84 4.38 -3.86
N VAL A 7 0.80 4.47 -4.68
CA VAL A 7 0.25 5.76 -5.14
C VAL A 7 -1.24 5.88 -4.86
N TYR A 8 -1.68 7.09 -4.58
CA TYR A 8 -3.09 7.47 -4.36
C TYR A 8 -3.47 8.64 -5.28
N LEU A 9 -4.77 8.86 -5.46
CA LEU A 9 -5.30 10.03 -6.17
C LEU A 9 -5.14 11.25 -5.26
N SER A 10 -4.28 12.19 -5.63
CA SER A 10 -4.04 13.41 -4.87
C SER A 10 -4.92 14.58 -5.32
N ASP A 11 -5.42 14.51 -6.55
CA ASP A 11 -6.34 15.46 -7.18
C ASP A 11 -7.02 14.75 -8.35
N ASP A 12 -7.94 15.43 -9.03
CA ASP A 12 -8.51 14.95 -10.30
C ASP A 12 -7.40 14.75 -11.34
N ASP A 13 -7.40 13.58 -11.97
CA ASP A 13 -6.37 13.15 -12.95
C ASP A 13 -4.92 13.15 -12.44
N ALA A 14 -4.69 13.24 -11.12
CA ALA A 14 -3.37 13.30 -10.53
C ALA A 14 -3.11 12.19 -9.50
N VAL A 15 -1.89 11.64 -9.53
CA VAL A 15 -1.41 10.65 -8.56
C VAL A 15 -0.16 11.12 -7.85
N SER A 16 -0.05 10.76 -6.58
CA SER A 16 1.11 11.03 -5.73
C SER A 16 1.58 9.78 -5.00
N SER A 17 2.88 9.68 -4.70
CA SER A 17 3.41 8.63 -3.83
C SER A 17 2.86 8.80 -2.42
N ALA A 18 2.35 7.72 -1.82
CA ALA A 18 1.97 7.71 -0.42
C ALA A 18 3.22 7.78 0.48
N THR A 19 3.20 8.68 1.46
CA THR A 19 4.21 8.82 2.53
C THR A 19 3.61 8.55 3.92
N SER A 20 2.39 8.04 3.95
CA SER A 20 1.62 7.68 5.14
C SER A 20 0.49 6.74 4.73
N ALA A 21 -0.25 6.22 5.71
CA ALA A 21 -1.40 5.37 5.47
C ALA A 21 -2.43 6.08 4.57
N GLN A 22 -2.63 5.57 3.36
CA GLN A 22 -3.48 6.18 2.35
C GLN A 22 -4.32 5.14 1.61
N ASN A 23 -5.41 5.59 1.00
CA ASN A 23 -6.25 4.77 0.13
C ASN A 23 -5.58 4.64 -1.25
N CYS A 24 -4.46 3.92 -1.29
CA CYS A 24 -3.68 3.72 -2.51
C CYS A 24 -4.51 2.98 -3.58
N ILE A 25 -4.31 3.36 -4.83
CA ILE A 25 -4.98 2.78 -6.00
C ILE A 25 -4.10 1.76 -6.75
N GLY A 26 -2.79 1.78 -6.50
CA GLY A 26 -1.86 0.90 -7.18
C GLY A 26 -0.40 1.20 -6.85
N ILE A 27 0.49 0.66 -7.68
CA ILE A 27 1.95 0.83 -7.57
C ILE A 27 2.50 1.53 -8.81
N ALA A 28 3.38 2.52 -8.62
CA ALA A 28 4.09 3.18 -9.71
C ALA A 28 5.03 2.19 -10.43
N THR A 29 4.86 2.02 -11.74
CA THR A 29 5.68 1.05 -12.51
C THR A 29 6.95 1.65 -13.12
N LYS A 30 7.07 2.99 -13.11
CA LYS A 30 8.25 3.73 -13.54
C LYS A 30 8.51 4.93 -12.61
N THR A 31 9.77 5.36 -12.54
CA THR A 31 10.14 6.63 -11.90
C THR A 31 9.82 7.79 -12.84
N VAL A 32 9.16 8.83 -12.32
CA VAL A 32 8.81 10.04 -13.07
C VAL A 32 9.08 11.31 -12.29
N ALA A 33 9.37 12.38 -13.02
CA ALA A 33 9.41 13.74 -12.48
C ALA A 33 7.99 14.24 -12.13
N SER A 34 7.91 15.38 -11.43
CA SER A 34 6.62 16.02 -11.13
C SER A 34 5.95 16.50 -12.42
N GLY A 35 4.63 16.39 -12.50
CA GLY A 35 3.84 16.78 -13.68
C GLY A 35 3.85 15.78 -14.85
N GLU A 36 4.68 14.75 -14.79
CA GLU A 36 4.79 13.73 -15.83
C GLU A 36 3.77 12.59 -15.67
N LYS A 37 3.35 12.00 -16.80
CA LYS A 37 2.42 10.85 -16.79
C LYS A 37 3.07 9.61 -16.18
N CYS A 38 2.48 9.07 -15.11
CA CYS A 38 2.93 7.85 -14.46
C CYS A 38 1.99 6.66 -14.72
N PRO A 39 2.47 5.56 -15.33
CA PRO A 39 1.74 4.30 -15.38
C PRO A 39 1.67 3.67 -13.98
N VAL A 40 0.45 3.34 -13.58
CA VAL A 40 0.13 2.71 -12.29
C VAL A 40 -0.39 1.31 -12.52
N LEU A 41 0.20 0.31 -11.85
CA LEU A 41 -0.35 -1.04 -11.82
C LEU A 41 -1.48 -1.09 -10.79
N ILE A 42 -2.72 -1.19 -11.28
CA ILE A 42 -3.93 -1.25 -10.44
C ILE A 42 -4.40 -2.68 -10.15
N ARG A 43 -3.92 -3.67 -10.92
CA ARG A 43 -4.20 -5.09 -10.71
C ARG A 43 -3.06 -5.95 -11.25
N GLY A 44 -2.64 -6.95 -10.48
CA GLY A 44 -1.60 -7.91 -10.89
C GLY A 44 -0.43 -8.01 -9.92
N ARG A 45 0.59 -8.79 -10.27
CA ARG A 45 1.74 -9.06 -9.41
C ARG A 45 2.84 -8.01 -9.60
N VAL A 46 3.39 -7.48 -8.52
CA VAL A 46 4.53 -6.54 -8.53
C VAL A 46 5.43 -6.75 -7.31
N LYS A 47 6.72 -6.45 -7.48
CA LYS A 47 7.70 -6.47 -6.40
C LYS A 47 7.78 -5.08 -5.75
N VAL A 48 7.70 -5.03 -4.42
CA VAL A 48 7.70 -3.79 -3.63
C VAL A 48 8.63 -3.95 -2.43
N LYS A 49 8.99 -2.83 -1.81
CA LYS A 49 9.68 -2.80 -0.51
C LYS A 49 8.67 -2.90 0.62
N ALA A 50 8.92 -3.76 1.59
CA ALA A 50 8.18 -3.83 2.83
C ALA A 50 8.61 -2.74 3.82
N GLY A 51 7.67 -2.20 4.60
CA GLY A 51 7.94 -1.23 5.67
C GLY A 51 8.36 -1.88 6.99
N GLY A 52 8.26 -3.21 7.08
CA GLY A 52 8.56 -4.00 8.26
C GLY A 52 8.26 -5.48 8.00
N ALA A 53 7.95 -6.22 9.08
CA ALA A 53 7.44 -7.58 8.95
C ALA A 53 6.08 -7.58 8.23
N ILE A 54 5.90 -8.53 7.32
CA ILE A 54 4.63 -8.78 6.61
C ILE A 54 4.48 -10.29 6.52
N THR A 55 3.31 -10.81 6.91
CA THR A 55 3.03 -12.24 6.76
C THR A 55 2.47 -12.53 5.37
N ARG A 56 2.94 -13.62 4.75
CA ARG A 56 2.38 -14.11 3.47
C ARG A 56 0.87 -14.34 3.60
N GLY A 57 0.11 -13.89 2.62
CA GLY A 57 -1.35 -14.03 2.58
C GLY A 57 -2.09 -12.90 3.29
N SER A 58 -1.39 -12.07 4.07
CA SER A 58 -2.01 -10.91 4.72
C SER A 58 -2.39 -9.82 3.73
N ALA A 59 -3.40 -9.05 4.10
CA ALA A 59 -3.72 -7.81 3.42
C ALA A 59 -2.58 -6.82 3.60
N VAL A 60 -2.35 -5.99 2.59
CA VAL A 60 -1.35 -4.92 2.66
C VAL A 60 -1.95 -3.59 2.24
N TYR A 61 -1.37 -2.51 2.76
CA TYR A 61 -1.67 -1.14 2.39
C TYR A 61 -0.39 -0.33 2.14
N GLY A 62 -0.54 0.85 1.57
CA GLY A 62 0.53 1.82 1.40
C GLY A 62 0.21 3.11 2.16
N ALA A 63 1.17 3.81 2.75
CA ALA A 63 2.58 3.46 2.92
C ALA A 63 3.10 3.94 4.29
N ASP A 64 4.30 3.51 4.67
CA ASP A 64 5.04 4.18 5.74
C ASP A 64 5.68 5.51 5.27
N SER A 65 6.39 6.21 6.15
CA SER A 65 7.06 7.49 5.85
C SER A 65 8.14 7.38 4.76
N ASN A 66 8.64 6.17 4.49
CA ASN A 66 9.64 5.87 3.47
C ASN A 66 9.02 5.31 2.19
N LYS A 67 7.69 5.41 2.03
CA LYS A 67 6.95 4.98 0.83
C LYS A 67 6.95 3.47 0.61
N ARG A 68 7.07 2.69 1.69
CA ARG A 68 7.09 1.22 1.65
C ARG A 68 5.71 0.64 1.98
N VAL A 69 5.43 -0.55 1.47
CA VAL A 69 4.17 -1.27 1.71
C VAL A 69 4.17 -1.87 3.11
N VAL A 70 3.05 -1.81 3.82
CA VAL A 70 2.91 -2.28 5.20
C VAL A 70 1.76 -3.29 5.29
N GLU A 71 1.84 -4.24 6.22
CA GLU A 71 0.75 -5.15 6.54
C GLU A 71 -0.47 -4.38 7.05
N LEU A 72 -1.64 -4.63 6.47
CA LEU A 72 -2.91 -4.11 6.97
C LEU A 72 -3.43 -5.11 8.00
N GLU A 73 -3.08 -4.90 9.26
CA GLU A 73 -3.52 -5.74 10.36
C GLU A 73 -5.04 -5.68 10.53
N ASP A 74 -5.62 -6.80 10.97
CA ASP A 74 -7.02 -6.82 11.36
C ASP A 74 -7.23 -5.95 12.59
N GLN A 75 -8.32 -5.20 12.56
CA GLN A 75 -8.72 -4.38 13.68
C GLN A 75 -9.56 -5.19 14.65
N ALA A 76 -9.09 -5.33 15.89
CA ALA A 76 -9.92 -5.90 16.95
C ALA A 76 -11.13 -5.00 17.20
N VAL A 77 -12.33 -5.53 17.02
CA VAL A 77 -13.59 -4.84 17.31
C VAL A 77 -14.15 -5.40 18.60
N ASP A 78 -14.17 -4.59 19.65
CA ASP A 78 -14.92 -4.89 20.88
C ASP A 78 -16.35 -4.39 20.72
N GLU A 79 -17.25 -5.29 20.32
CA GLU A 79 -18.67 -5.02 20.08
C GLU A 79 -19.45 -4.72 21.38
N SER A 80 -18.85 -4.95 22.55
CA SER A 80 -19.46 -4.73 23.87
C SER A 80 -18.98 -3.46 24.58
N GLY A 81 -17.97 -2.79 24.03
CA GLY A 81 -17.35 -1.61 24.61
C GLY A 81 -17.95 -0.28 24.13
N THR A 82 -17.45 0.82 24.68
CA THR A 82 -17.79 2.20 24.27
C THR A 82 -16.79 2.77 23.24
N ALA A 83 -15.86 1.96 22.75
CA ALA A 83 -14.81 2.40 21.85
C ALA A 83 -15.38 2.73 20.45
N THR A 84 -14.90 3.83 19.86
CA THR A 84 -15.20 4.20 18.48
C THR A 84 -14.08 3.75 17.56
N TYR A 85 -14.45 3.06 16.48
CA TYR A 85 -13.53 2.48 15.50
C TYR A 85 -13.74 3.10 14.12
N THR A 86 -12.65 3.50 13.46
CA THR A 86 -12.72 3.93 12.06
C THR A 86 -12.54 2.73 11.15
N ILE A 87 -13.57 2.34 10.42
CA ILE A 87 -13.49 1.25 9.44
C ILE A 87 -13.06 1.81 8.09
N TYR A 88 -11.92 1.34 7.59
CA TYR A 88 -11.41 1.77 6.30
C TYR A 88 -11.83 0.83 5.16
N TYR A 89 -12.91 1.16 4.47
CA TYR A 89 -13.44 0.34 3.36
C TYR A 89 -12.51 0.20 2.16
N ASN A 90 -11.61 1.16 1.92
CA ASN A 90 -10.82 1.24 0.68
C ASN A 90 -9.30 1.21 0.92
N ARG A 91 -8.85 0.92 2.15
CA ARG A 91 -7.43 1.00 2.54
C ARG A 91 -6.60 -0.14 1.96
N LYS A 92 -7.21 -1.31 1.80
CA LYS A 92 -6.53 -2.47 1.23
C LYS A 92 -6.06 -2.14 -0.19
N LEU A 93 -4.77 -2.31 -0.41
CA LEU A 93 -4.12 -2.18 -1.71
C LEU A 93 -4.02 -3.54 -2.42
N GLY A 94 -3.80 -4.60 -1.64
CA GLY A 94 -3.55 -5.93 -2.19
C GLY A 94 -3.32 -6.98 -1.12
N THR A 95 -2.68 -8.07 -1.54
CA THR A 95 -2.34 -9.23 -0.69
C THR A 95 -0.85 -9.56 -0.84
N ALA A 96 -0.16 -9.85 0.25
CA ALA A 96 1.23 -10.31 0.24
C ALA A 96 1.35 -11.72 -0.32
N LEU A 97 2.24 -11.94 -1.29
CA LEU A 97 2.53 -13.27 -1.85
C LEU A 97 3.78 -13.91 -1.22
N GLU A 98 4.56 -13.12 -0.50
CA GLU A 98 5.77 -13.51 0.22
C GLU A 98 5.79 -12.82 1.59
N SER A 99 6.57 -13.35 2.53
CA SER A 99 6.77 -12.72 3.84
C SER A 99 8.01 -11.82 3.83
N SER A 100 8.02 -10.78 4.66
CA SER A 100 9.21 -10.00 5.01
C SER A 100 9.46 -10.08 6.51
N THR A 101 10.72 -9.87 6.92
CA THR A 101 11.10 -9.81 8.34
C THR A 101 11.44 -8.38 8.75
N THR A 102 12.08 -7.63 7.85
CA THR A 102 12.55 -6.28 8.12
C THR A 102 12.11 -5.30 7.03
N ALA A 103 12.22 -4.02 7.35
CA ALA A 103 11.97 -2.99 6.38
C ALA A 103 12.98 -3.06 5.21
N ASP A 104 12.56 -2.62 4.03
CA ASP A 104 13.27 -2.71 2.76
C ASP A 104 13.43 -4.10 2.15
N ASP A 105 12.96 -5.16 2.82
CA ASP A 105 12.82 -6.48 2.18
C ASP A 105 11.97 -6.37 0.91
N LEU A 106 12.44 -7.01 -0.16
CA LEU A 106 11.73 -7.04 -1.42
C LEU A 106 10.82 -8.25 -1.50
N ILE A 107 9.51 -8.00 -1.54
CA ILE A 107 8.48 -9.05 -1.63
C ILE A 107 7.59 -8.84 -2.85
N PHE A 108 7.04 -9.93 -3.38
CA PHE A 108 5.91 -9.86 -4.29
C PHE A 108 4.59 -9.64 -3.55
N ILE A 109 3.78 -8.74 -4.08
CA ILE A 109 2.37 -8.59 -3.72
C ILE A 109 1.50 -8.79 -4.96
N PHE A 110 0.25 -9.16 -4.74
CA PHE A 110 -0.81 -9.03 -5.73
C PHE A 110 -1.58 -7.74 -5.44
N VAL A 111 -1.46 -6.76 -6.33
CA VAL A 111 -2.27 -5.54 -6.29
C VAL A 111 -3.66 -5.88 -6.83
N GLY A 112 -4.68 -5.43 -6.12
CA GLY A 112 -6.07 -5.71 -6.44
C GLY A 112 -6.88 -5.72 -5.16
N LYS A 113 -8.01 -5.00 -5.19
CA LYS A 113 -8.97 -4.95 -4.08
C LYS A 113 -9.80 -6.23 -4.03
#